data_AF-A0A840QUQ0-F1
#
_entry.id   AF-A0A840QUQ0-F1
#
_cell.length_a   1.000
_cell.length_b   1.000
_cell.length_c   1.000
_cell.angle_alpha   90.00
_cell.angle_beta   90.00
_cell.angle_gamma   90.00
#
_symmetry.space_group_name_H-M   'P 1'
#
loop_
_entity.id
_entity.type
_entity.pdbx_description
1 polymer ?
#
loop_
_entity_poly.entity_id
_entity_poly.type
_entity_poly.pdbx_seq_one_letter_code
_entity_poly.pdbx_strand_id
1 'polypeptide(L)' 'MAETIKKPVKFLKDVSNEMKRVTWPTRSELVRYTIIVVTTVAFIAVFFAVVDTIISWLLQLLLD' A
#
# COMPACT_ATOMS: atom_id res chain seq x y z
N MET A 1 26.37 -17.32 33.21
CA MET A 1 26.13 -17.27 31.75
C MET A 1 24.76 -17.82 31.32
N ALA A 2 24.02 -18.59 32.14
CA ALA A 2 22.69 -19.11 31.80
C ALA A 2 21.52 -18.10 31.99
N GLU A 3 21.76 -16.98 32.66
CA GLU A 3 20.71 -16.00 32.97
C GLU A 3 20.38 -15.08 31.79
N THR A 4 21.38 -14.79 30.93
CA THR A 4 21.23 -13.92 29.77
C THR A 4 20.36 -14.53 28.68
N ILE A 5 20.29 -15.87 28.57
CA ILE A 5 19.46 -16.59 27.58
C ILE A 5 17.97 -16.60 27.98
N LYS A 6 17.65 -16.48 29.27
CA LYS A 6 16.25 -16.44 29.75
C LYS A 6 15.53 -15.12 29.42
N LYS A 7 16.28 -14.01 29.36
CA LYS A 7 15.74 -12.66 29.04
C LYS A 7 15.20 -12.52 27.59
N PRO A 8 15.92 -12.90 26.52
CA PRO A 8 15.43 -12.78 25.14
C PRO A 8 14.29 -13.74 24.82
N VAL A 9 14.29 -14.94 25.41
CA VAL A 9 13.17 -15.90 25.25
C VAL A 9 11.88 -15.34 25.86
N LYS A 10 11.99 -14.67 27.03
CA LYS A 10 10.85 -13.97 27.64
C LYS A 10 10.38 -12.80 26.76
N PHE A 11 11.30 -12.00 26.23
CA PHE A 11 10.98 -10.89 25.32
C PHE A 11 10.25 -11.36 24.04
N LEU A 12 10.71 -12.41 23.37
CA LEU A 12 10.04 -12.95 22.19
C LEU A 12 8.64 -13.49 22.51
N LYS A 13 8.46 -14.08 23.70
CA LYS A 13 7.16 -14.55 24.19
C LYS A 13 6.21 -13.38 24.46
N ASP A 14 6.71 -12.29 25.02
CA ASP A 14 5.94 -11.07 25.26
C ASP A 14 5.54 -10.40 23.93
N VAL A 15 6.46 -10.31 22.95
CA VAL A 15 6.17 -9.82 21.59
C VAL A 15 5.13 -10.69 20.87
N SER A 16 5.23 -12.01 20.98
CA SER A 16 4.24 -12.92 20.40
C SER A 16 2.85 -12.75 21.03
N ASN A 17 2.79 -12.49 22.34
CA ASN A 17 1.54 -12.19 23.02
C ASN A 17 0.93 -10.85 22.58
N GLU A 18 1.77 -9.84 22.32
CA GLU A 18 1.29 -8.54 21.81
C GLU A 18 0.85 -8.63 20.35
N MET A 19 1.57 -9.39 19.51
CA MET A 19 1.17 -9.66 18.12
C MET A 19 -0.21 -10.30 18.00
N LYS A 20 -0.66 -11.06 19.01
CA LYS A 20 -2.03 -11.64 19.05
C LYS A 20 -3.11 -10.60 19.34
N ARG A 21 -2.75 -9.44 19.90
CA ARG A 21 -3.66 -8.30 20.11
C ARG A 21 -3.79 -7.43 18.85
N VAL A 22 -2.86 -7.58 17.91
CA VAL A 22 -2.92 -6.89 16.61
C VAL A 22 -3.98 -7.56 15.75
N THR A 23 -5.03 -6.82 15.45
CA THR A 23 -6.08 -7.26 14.52
C THR A 23 -5.51 -7.26 13.11
N TRP A 24 -5.15 -8.45 12.61
CA TRP A 24 -4.79 -8.60 11.21
C TRP A 24 -6.03 -8.53 10.33
N PRO A 25 -5.98 -7.77 9.23
CA PRO A 25 -7.10 -7.66 8.31
C PRO A 25 -7.45 -9.03 7.73
N THR A 26 -8.75 -9.27 7.55
CA THR A 26 -9.23 -10.48 6.89
C THR A 26 -8.84 -10.46 5.42
N ARG A 27 -8.60 -11.63 4.81
CA ARG A 27 -8.22 -11.72 3.38
C ARG A 27 -9.21 -11.00 2.46
N SER A 28 -10.50 -11.03 2.80
CA SER A 28 -11.57 -10.33 2.09
C SER A 28 -11.44 -8.81 2.15
N GLU A 29 -11.04 -8.27 3.31
CA GLU A 29 -10.87 -6.84 3.52
C GLU A 29 -9.65 -6.32 2.75
N LEU A 30 -8.54 -7.08 2.79
CA LEU A 30 -7.34 -6.77 2.01
C LEU A 30 -7.64 -6.68 0.52
N VAL A 31 -8.35 -7.66 -0.04
CA VAL A 31 -8.73 -7.67 -1.47
C VAL A 31 -9.62 -6.47 -1.80
N ARG A 32 -10.59 -6.13 -0.95
CA ARG A 32 -11.45 -4.95 -1.17
C ARG A 32 -10.63 -3.67 -1.23
N TYR A 33 -9.69 -3.46 -0.31
CA TYR A 33 -8.83 -2.28 -0.32
C TYR A 33 -7.92 -2.24 -1.55
N THR A 34 -7.34 -3.37 -1.95
CA THR A 34 -6.54 -3.45 -3.18
C THR A 34 -7.36 -3.09 -4.41
N ILE A 35 -8.58 -3.60 -4.55
CA ILE A 35 -9.46 -3.28 -5.69
C ILE A 35 -9.77 -1.79 -5.74
N ILE A 36 -10.08 -1.17 -4.59
CA ILE A 36 -10.34 0.28 -4.52
C ILE A 36 -9.12 1.06 -5.01
N VAL A 37 -7.93 0.75 -4.50
CA VAL A 37 -6.68 1.42 -4.88
C VAL A 37 -6.37 1.23 -6.37
N VAL A 38 -6.50 0.01 -6.90
CA VAL A 38 -6.27 -0.26 -8.32
C VAL A 38 -7.24 0.54 -9.19
N THR A 39 -8.50 0.63 -8.79
CA THR A 39 -9.54 1.36 -9.52
C THR A 39 -9.26 2.86 -9.53
N THR A 40 -8.89 3.45 -8.39
CA THR A 40 -8.59 4.89 -8.31
C THR A 40 -7.34 5.26 -9.09
N VAL A 41 -6.29 4.43 -9.02
CA VAL A 41 -5.07 4.63 -9.82
C VAL A 41 -5.36 4.51 -11.32
N ALA A 42 -6.14 3.51 -11.73
CA ALA A 42 -6.52 3.35 -13.13
C ALA A 42 -7.32 4.56 -13.65
N PHE A 43 -8.27 5.07 -12.85
CA PHE A 43 -9.04 6.26 -13.20
C PHE A 43 -8.14 7.49 -13.40
N ILE A 44 -7.23 7.74 -12.45
CA ILE A 44 -6.28 8.86 -12.52
C ILE A 44 -5.34 8.72 -13.73
N ALA A 45 -4.86 7.50 -14.01
CA ALA A 45 -3.99 7.24 -15.15
C ALA A 45 -4.68 7.56 -16.49
N VAL A 46 -5.97 7.17 -16.64
CA VAL A 46 -6.76 7.52 -17.82
C VAL A 46 -6.96 9.03 -17.92
N PHE A 47 -7.24 9.71 -16.82
CA PHE A 47 -7.38 11.17 -16.80
C PHE A 47 -6.10 11.86 -17.28
N PHE A 48 -4.94 11.48 -16.76
CA PHE A 48 -3.66 12.03 -17.21
C PHE A 48 -3.40 11.74 -18.69
N ALA A 49 -3.64 10.52 -19.15
CA ALA A 49 -3.46 10.19 -20.57
C ALA A 49 -4.29 11.08 -21.50
N VAL A 50 -5.55 11.39 -21.12
CA VAL A 50 -6.41 12.31 -21.88
C VAL A 50 -5.85 13.73 -21.84
N VAL A 51 -5.47 14.22 -20.67
CA VAL A 51 -4.91 15.57 -20.49
C VAL A 51 -3.62 15.74 -21.29
N ASP A 52 -2.71 14.77 -21.22
CA ASP A 52 -1.44 14.77 -21.94
C ASP A 52 -1.66 14.80 -23.46
N THR A 53 -2.67 14.07 -23.94
CA THR A 53 -3.05 14.07 -25.37
C THR A 53 -3.57 15.44 -25.80
N ILE A 54 -4.44 16.06 -25.00
CA ILE A 54 -4.98 17.40 -25.27
C ILE A 54 -3.86 18.44 -25.28
N ILE A 55 -2.97 18.40 -24.28
CA ILE A 55 -1.83 19.32 -24.17
C ILE A 55 -0.91 19.13 -25.38
N SER A 56 -0.57 17.89 -25.73
CA SER A 56 0.29 17.60 -26.88
C SER A 56 -0.31 18.13 -28.19
N TRP A 57 -1.61 17.95 -28.39
CA TRP A 57 -2.32 18.49 -29.56
C TRP A 57 -2.34 20.02 -29.57
N LEU A 58 -2.60 20.64 -28.42
CA LEU A 58 -2.60 22.11 -28.28
C LEU A 58 -1.21 22.71 -28.53
N LEU A 59 -0.15 22.06 -28.03
CA LEU A 59 1.23 22.49 -28.25
C LEU A 59 1.63 22.39 -29.72
N GLN A 60 1.22 21.33 -30.42
CA GLN A 60 1.44 21.20 -31.88
C GLN A 60 0.76 22.36 -32.63
N LEU A 61 -0.51 22.65 -32.33
CA LEU A 61 -1.23 23.77 -32.95
C LEU A 61 -0.62 25.15 -32.69
N LEU A 62 0.10 25.33 -31.58
CA LEU A 62 0.73 26.60 -31.18
C LEU A 62 2.15 26.77 -31.72
N LEU A 63 2.85 25.67 -31.98
CA LEU A 63 4.23 25.65 -32.48
C LEU A 63 4.33 25.51 -33.99
N ASP A 64 3.30 24.97 -34.65
CA ASP A 64 3.08 25.06 -36.10
C ASP A 64 2.36 26.37 -36.48
#